data_AF-X5ZTE4-F1
#
_entry.id   AF-X5ZTE4-F1
#
_cell.length_a   1.000
_cell.length_b   1.000
_cell.length_c   1.000
_cell.angle_alpha   90.00
_cell.angle_beta   90.00
_cell.angle_gamma   90.00
#
_symmetry.space_group_name_H-M   'P 1'
#
loop_
_entity.id
_entity.type
_entity.pdbx_description
1 polymer ?
#
loop_
_entity_poly.entity_id
_entity_poly.type
_entity_poly.pdbx_seq_one_letter_code
_entity_poly.pdbx_strand_id
1 'polypeptide(L)' 'TFDTVQSLDDAITDYIDYYNHRRIKLKLKGLAPVQYRNQPLNLPAQ' A
#
# COMPACT_ATOMS: atom_id res chain seq x y z
N THR A 1 -15.67 4.13 -16.83
CA THR A 1 -14.84 3.75 -17.98
C THR A 1 -13.80 4.83 -18.18
N PHE A 2 -12.63 4.51 -18.73
CA PHE A 2 -11.59 5.51 -19.02
C PHE A 2 -11.70 5.93 -20.47
N ASP A 3 -11.59 7.23 -20.73
CA ASP A 3 -11.77 7.79 -22.08
C ASP A 3 -10.50 7.70 -22.92
N THR A 4 -9.35 7.61 -22.25
CA THR A 4 -8.03 7.48 -22.88
C THR A 4 -7.14 6.48 -22.14
N VAL A 5 -6.16 5.94 -22.85
CA VAL A 5 -5.11 5.11 -22.24
C VAL A 5 -4.35 5.88 -21.15
N GLN A 6 -4.10 7.18 -21.34
CA GLN A 6 -3.44 8.01 -20.33
C GLN A 6 -4.27 8.10 -19.04
N SER A 7 -5.59 8.36 -19.14
CA SER A 7 -6.46 8.42 -17.95
C SER A 7 -6.56 7.08 -17.21
N LEU A 8 -6.42 5.96 -17.92
CA LEU A 8 -6.31 4.64 -17.31
C LEU A 8 -4.97 4.46 -16.59
N ASP A 9 -3.86 4.88 -17.20
CA ASP A 9 -2.52 4.79 -16.63
C ASP A 9 -2.39 5.61 -15.34
N ASP A 10 -2.90 6.85 -15.37
CA ASP A 10 -2.92 7.74 -14.20
C ASP A 10 -3.73 7.11 -13.05
N ALA A 11 -4.91 6.58 -13.37
CA ALA A 11 -5.76 5.93 -12.37
C ALA A 11 -5.16 4.64 -11.79
N ILE A 12 -4.43 3.86 -12.60
CA ILE A 12 -3.69 2.68 -12.12
C ILE A 12 -2.56 3.12 -11.18
N THR A 13 -1.80 4.15 -11.56
CA THR A 13 -0.71 4.69 -10.75
C THR A 13 -1.23 5.18 -9.40
N ASP A 14 -2.31 5.95 -9.40
CA ASP A 14 -2.97 6.43 -8.19
C ASP A 14 -3.48 5.29 -7.31
N TYR A 15 -4.03 4.24 -7.93
CA TYR A 15 -4.51 3.07 -7.21
C TYR A 15 -3.36 2.31 -6.54
N ILE A 16 -2.23 2.14 -7.24
CA ILE A 16 -1.02 1.50 -6.70
C ILE A 16 -0.48 2.29 -5.51
N ASP A 17 -0.40 3.61 -5.62
CA ASP A 17 0.02 4.47 -4.52
C ASP A 17 -0.94 4.35 -3.32
N TYR A 18 -2.25 4.48 -3.57
CA TYR A 18 -3.26 4.31 -2.53
C TYR A 18 -3.09 2.97 -1.81
N TYR A 19 -2.97 1.88 -2.58
CA TYR A 19 -2.88 0.54 -2.03
C TYR A 19 -1.62 0.38 -1.17
N ASN A 20 -0.47 0.86 -1.63
CA ASN A 20 0.80 0.64 -0.94
C ASN A 20 1.04 1.59 0.26
N HIS A 21 0.59 2.83 0.16
CA HIS A 21 0.97 3.90 1.08
C HIS A 21 -0.16 4.42 1.95
N ARG A 22 -1.39 4.45 1.43
CA ARG A 22 -2.52 5.12 2.11
C ARG A 22 -3.53 4.14 2.72
N ARG A 23 -3.60 2.91 2.20
CA ARG A 23 -4.60 1.92 2.61
C ARG A 23 -4.33 1.37 4.00
N ILE A 24 -5.09 1.81 4.99
CA ILE A 24 -5.04 1.26 6.36
C ILE A 24 -5.74 -0.10 6.44
N LYS A 25 -5.14 -1.08 7.11
CA LYS A 25 -5.75 -2.39 7.33
C LYS A 25 -5.63 -2.83 8.79
N LEU A 26 -6.75 -3.17 9.42
CA LEU A 26 -6.80 -3.58 10.83
C LEU A 26 -5.89 -4.80 11.12
N LYS A 27 -5.86 -5.78 10.21
CA LYS A 27 -4.96 -6.95 10.36
C LYS A 27 -3.46 -6.59 10.34
N LEU A 28 -3.11 -5.41 9.82
CA LEU A 28 -1.75 -4.88 9.80
C LEU A 28 -1.53 -3.89 10.95
N LYS A 29 -2.32 -3.99 12.03
CA LYS A 29 -2.24 -3.11 13.19
C LYS A 29 -2.42 -1.62 12.84
N GLY A 30 -3.26 -1.33 11.84
CA GLY A 30 -3.52 0.03 11.38
C GLY A 30 -2.43 0.60 10.47
N LEU A 31 -1.42 -0.18 10.08
CA LEU A 31 -0.35 0.25 9.20
C LEU A 31 -0.76 0.16 7.72
N ALA A 32 -0.18 1.05 6.91
CA ALA A 32 -0.17 0.89 5.47
C ALA A 32 0.71 -0.31 5.06
N PRO A 33 0.49 -0.93 3.89
CA PRO A 33 1.23 -2.12 3.49
C PRO A 33 2.75 -1.94 3.44
N VAL A 34 3.25 -0.80 2.96
CA VAL A 34 4.70 -0.54 2.97
C VAL A 34 5.26 -0.49 4.40
N GLN A 35 4.54 0.14 5.32
CA GLN A 35 4.98 0.30 6.70
C GLN A 35 5.01 -1.05 7.42
N TYR A 36 4.02 -1.90 7.15
CA TYR A 36 3.98 -3.25 7.70
C TYR A 36 5.16 -4.11 7.22
N ARG A 37 5.53 -4.04 5.93
CA ARG A 37 6.68 -4.79 5.38
C ARG A 37 8.02 -4.33 5.96
N ASN A 38 8.12 -3.04 6.29
CA ASN A 38 9.32 -2.45 6.87
C ASN A 38 9.39 -2.60 8.39
N GLN A 39 8.44 -3.30 9.03
CA GLN A 39 8.56 -3.55 10.47
C GLN A 39 9.73 -4.48 10.75
N PRO A 40 10.60 -4.14 11.73
CA PRO A 40 11.62 -5.06 12.18
C PRO A 40 10.95 -6.33 12.72
N LEU A 41 11.49 -7.49 12.35
CA LEU A 41 11.09 -8.74 12.96
C LEU A 41 11.39 -8.64 14.46
N ASN A 42 10.35 -8.68 15.28
CA ASN A 42 10.51 -8.72 16.73
C ASN A 42 10.97 -10.14 17.12
N LEU A 43 12.22 -10.46 16.78
CA LEU A 43 12.85 -11.69 17.20
C LEU A 43 13.16 -11.54 18.70
N PRO A 44 12.72 -12.49 19.55
CA PRO A 44 13.13 -12.48 20.95
C PRO A 44 14.65 -12.51 21.00
N ALA A 45 15.24 -11.66 21.85
CA ALA A 45 16.66 -11.74 22.17
C ALA A 45 16.94 -13.15 22.69
N GLN A 46 17.91 -13.84 22.06
CA GLN A 46 18.42 -15.13 22.51
C GLN A 46 19.10 -15.00 23.87
#